data_AF-A0A9W9T7U9-F1
#
_entry.id   AF-A0A9W9T7U9-F1
#
_cell.length_a   1.000
_cell.length_b   1.000
_cell.length_c   1.000
_cell.angle_alpha   90.00
_cell.angle_beta   90.00
_cell.angle_gamma   90.00
#
_symmetry.space_group_name_H-M   'P 1'
#
loop_
_entity.id
_entity.type
_entity.pdbx_description
1 polymer ?
#
loop_
_entity_poly.entity_id
_entity_poly.type
_entity_poly.pdbx_seq_one_letter_code
_entity_poly.pdbx_strand_id
1 'polypeptide(L)'
;MRSILGLPLLLALLANKAVGKAASAPSSTQCLTSSVSREASWKACCGSGQTGGTADLDGISFDYTCNTFLSPSKEFDGGNFDSAYKCAAECAKSNDCEAAFWAEGYNACFYTTDSPTQSISRKSFLMFQNKRPTPNRQPGGPTDCQDLVGQAQTGCQDSERKICDTRVADKEGLLRGQFDKHIADLGEQHREQCNKRIADQEQQLMGQCDQKWFKRCSDDKEELRKKLEQDQAAQDEAHRRVLQKLQDRIDQLQKRDGAGNGGKDDQGGSKPSSSAGSPGLQVPKQKQWKCPDQDGKQYTVLGVTYQVFCHSHPTGRAIEGGKMVSEKDPGFLMALCSVDHNCQGIRAQSNYADLVGDWESPPKKTIKYRDWWSIIPVSPKPTQSAMAPDLFSRPADGTAARCPALDGQVLAVGENQFQVNCRNMYGVRYPYQAPMVKDFRQCLVLCLSLQGCHGVGFSSYGCSLIYEPIALDAKSPKSMFSSSSYLAMLRV
;
A
#
# COMPACT_ATOMS: atom_id res chain seq x y z
N MET A 1 -31.50 -54.86 -24.76
CA MET A 1 -31.34 -53.65 -25.60
C MET A 1 -29.89 -53.20 -25.40
N ARG A 2 -28.92 -53.61 -26.25
CA ARG A 2 -28.42 -52.85 -27.43
C ARG A 2 -28.28 -51.35 -27.09
N SER A 3 -27.10 -50.74 -27.00
CA SER A 3 -26.03 -50.72 -28.01
C SER A 3 -24.63 -50.49 -27.46
N ILE A 4 -23.69 -51.13 -28.16
CA ILE A 4 -22.23 -51.03 -28.16
C ILE A 4 -21.83 -50.12 -29.35
N LEU A 5 -20.56 -49.69 -29.40
CA LEU A 5 -19.77 -49.15 -30.55
C LEU A 5 -19.57 -47.63 -30.52
N GLY A 6 -18.38 -47.07 -30.78
CA GLY A 6 -17.11 -47.66 -31.20
C GLY A 6 -16.08 -46.57 -31.57
N LEU A 7 -14.81 -46.86 -31.31
CA LEU A 7 -13.62 -46.24 -31.91
C LEU A 7 -13.29 -47.00 -33.22
N PRO A 8 -12.82 -46.33 -34.30
CA PRO A 8 -11.44 -46.58 -34.79
C PRO A 8 -10.78 -45.31 -35.41
N LEU A 9 -9.47 -45.04 -35.25
CA LEU A 9 -8.27 -45.60 -35.91
C LEU A 9 -8.08 -45.16 -37.39
N LEU A 10 -7.03 -44.35 -37.68
CA LEU A 10 -6.07 -44.44 -38.81
C LEU A 10 -5.22 -43.13 -38.89
N LEU A 11 -3.90 -43.16 -38.64
CA LEU A 11 -2.79 -43.48 -39.58
C LEU A 11 -2.51 -42.37 -40.61
N ALA A 12 -1.42 -41.61 -40.39
CA ALA A 12 -0.71 -40.89 -41.43
C ALA A 12 0.80 -40.96 -41.17
N LEU A 13 1.46 -41.87 -41.88
CA LEU A 13 2.91 -42.01 -42.04
C LEU A 13 3.21 -41.72 -43.51
N LEU A 14 3.96 -40.65 -43.81
CA LEU A 14 4.86 -40.51 -44.96
C LEU A 14 5.91 -39.45 -44.57
N ALA A 15 7.12 -39.85 -44.20
CA ALA A 15 8.27 -40.04 -45.09
C ALA A 15 8.82 -38.71 -45.67
N ASN A 16 9.91 -38.21 -45.07
CA ASN A 16 10.91 -37.41 -45.79
C ASN A 16 12.30 -37.94 -45.51
N LYS A 17 13.02 -38.19 -46.61
CA LYS A 17 14.35 -38.76 -46.68
C LYS A 17 15.43 -37.84 -46.12
N ALA A 18 16.50 -38.49 -45.68
CA ALA A 18 17.70 -37.96 -45.09
C ALA A 18 18.44 -36.90 -45.92
N VAL A 19 18.98 -35.91 -45.21
CA VAL A 19 20.29 -35.32 -45.50
C VAL A 19 21.13 -35.54 -44.25
N GLY A 20 22.20 -36.32 -44.38
CA GLY A 20 23.12 -36.63 -43.30
C GLY A 20 23.85 -35.37 -42.82
N LYS A 21 23.51 -34.90 -41.62
CA LYS A 21 24.42 -34.19 -40.73
C LYS A 21 24.84 -35.18 -39.66
N ALA A 22 26.14 -35.35 -39.44
CA ALA A 22 26.65 -36.03 -38.26
C ALA A 22 26.03 -35.35 -37.03
N ALA A 23 25.09 -36.04 -36.38
CA ALA A 23 24.48 -35.57 -35.16
C ALA A 23 25.52 -35.69 -34.05
N SER A 24 25.99 -34.54 -33.56
CA SER A 24 26.67 -34.44 -32.27
C SER A 24 25.83 -35.19 -31.24
N ALA A 25 26.44 -36.13 -30.52
CA ALA A 25 25.79 -36.80 -29.41
C ALA A 25 25.18 -35.75 -28.45
N PRO A 26 23.97 -36.00 -27.88
CA PRO A 26 23.36 -35.06 -26.95
C PRO A 26 24.35 -34.77 -25.82
N SER A 27 24.77 -33.51 -25.72
CA SER A 27 25.75 -33.06 -24.74
C SER A 27 25.23 -33.37 -23.34
N SER A 28 25.95 -34.21 -22.62
CA SER A 28 25.69 -34.64 -21.24
C SER A 28 25.94 -33.52 -20.23
N THR A 29 25.39 -32.33 -20.47
CA THR A 29 25.64 -31.11 -19.70
C THR A 29 25.22 -31.18 -18.23
N GLN A 30 24.66 -32.31 -17.78
CA GLN A 30 24.25 -32.54 -16.40
C GLN A 30 25.29 -33.30 -15.56
N CYS A 31 26.27 -33.96 -16.17
CA CYS A 31 27.34 -34.60 -15.42
C CYS A 31 28.17 -33.53 -14.69
N LEU A 32 28.39 -33.70 -13.38
CA LEU A 32 29.10 -32.75 -12.50
C LEU A 32 28.42 -31.38 -12.24
N THR A 33 27.10 -31.23 -12.43
CA THR A 33 26.44 -29.91 -12.25
C THR A 33 25.99 -29.56 -10.83
N SER A 34 26.00 -30.49 -9.86
CA SER A 34 25.73 -30.21 -8.44
C SER A 34 25.99 -31.43 -7.54
N SER A 35 26.00 -31.22 -6.21
CA SER A 35 26.09 -32.27 -5.19
C SER A 35 24.77 -33.07 -5.07
N VAL A 36 24.35 -33.69 -6.17
CA VAL A 36 23.22 -34.62 -6.17
C VAL A 36 23.56 -35.89 -5.39
N SER A 37 22.53 -36.62 -4.95
CA SER A 37 22.71 -37.89 -4.25
C SER A 37 23.53 -38.89 -5.07
N ARG A 38 24.16 -39.86 -4.42
CA ARG A 38 25.00 -40.91 -5.02
C ARG A 38 24.44 -41.48 -6.34
N GLU A 39 23.23 -42.02 -6.28
CA GLU A 39 22.57 -42.65 -7.44
C GLU A 39 22.26 -41.63 -8.54
N ALA A 40 21.82 -40.43 -8.16
CA ALA A 40 21.58 -39.35 -9.11
C ALA A 40 22.87 -38.88 -9.79
N SER A 41 24.00 -38.90 -9.07
CA SER A 41 25.32 -38.53 -9.60
C SER A 41 25.79 -39.51 -10.66
N TRP A 42 25.66 -40.82 -10.40
CA TRP A 42 25.93 -41.85 -11.40
C TRP A 42 25.00 -41.73 -12.62
N LYS A 43 23.69 -41.62 -12.38
CA LYS A 43 22.68 -41.54 -13.44
C LYS A 43 22.84 -40.29 -14.32
N ALA A 44 23.32 -39.18 -13.75
CA ALA A 44 23.58 -37.95 -14.50
C ALA A 44 24.74 -38.10 -15.52
N CYS A 45 25.74 -38.94 -15.21
CA CYS A 45 26.90 -39.16 -16.08
C CYS A 45 26.78 -40.40 -16.98
N CYS A 46 26.21 -41.48 -16.44
CA CYS A 46 26.18 -42.81 -17.08
C CYS A 46 24.76 -43.33 -17.32
N GLY A 47 23.76 -42.46 -17.22
CA GLY A 47 22.38 -42.78 -17.55
C GLY A 47 22.18 -43.07 -19.04
N SER A 48 21.04 -43.70 -19.36
CA SER A 48 20.57 -43.86 -20.75
C SER A 48 21.55 -44.56 -21.72
N GLY A 49 22.46 -45.40 -21.20
CA GLY A 49 23.44 -46.13 -22.02
C GLY A 49 24.65 -45.31 -22.45
N GLN A 50 24.89 -44.14 -21.84
CA GLN A 50 26.10 -43.36 -22.08
C GLN A 50 27.35 -44.12 -21.63
N THR A 51 28.39 -44.11 -22.47
CA THR A 51 29.69 -44.72 -22.18
C THR A 51 30.73 -43.71 -21.69
N GLY A 52 30.48 -42.41 -21.88
CA GLY A 52 31.35 -41.33 -21.49
C GLY A 52 30.89 -39.99 -22.08
N GLY A 53 31.65 -38.93 -21.81
CA GLY A 53 31.38 -37.58 -22.28
C GLY A 53 32.38 -36.58 -21.74
N THR A 54 32.08 -35.29 -21.88
CA THR A 54 32.86 -34.20 -21.29
C THR A 54 31.98 -33.41 -20.33
N ALA A 55 32.54 -32.98 -19.21
CA ALA A 55 31.86 -32.19 -18.20
C ALA A 55 32.77 -31.08 -17.67
N ASP A 56 32.23 -29.88 -17.50
CA ASP A 56 32.96 -28.73 -16.97
C ASP A 56 32.62 -28.52 -15.50
N LEU A 57 33.66 -28.34 -14.68
CA LEU A 57 33.56 -28.07 -13.25
C LEU A 57 34.43 -26.87 -12.91
N ASP A 58 33.82 -25.75 -12.52
CA ASP A 58 34.51 -24.50 -12.16
C ASP A 58 35.53 -24.02 -13.21
N GLY A 59 35.22 -24.20 -14.49
CA GLY A 59 36.09 -23.81 -15.61
C GLY A 59 37.18 -24.82 -15.97
N ILE A 60 37.18 -26.00 -15.34
CA ILE A 60 38.06 -27.12 -15.69
C ILE A 60 37.25 -28.20 -16.40
N SER A 61 37.70 -28.58 -17.58
CA SER A 61 37.04 -29.61 -18.38
C SER A 61 37.57 -31.00 -18.03
N PHE A 62 36.67 -31.96 -17.87
CA PHE A 62 36.96 -33.36 -17.62
C PHE A 62 36.37 -34.23 -18.71
N ASP A 63 37.18 -35.10 -19.29
CA ASP A 63 36.65 -36.25 -20.04
C ASP A 63 36.29 -37.34 -19.04
N TYR A 64 35.07 -37.86 -19.10
CA TYR A 64 34.64 -38.93 -18.22
C TYR A 64 34.28 -40.20 -19.01
N THR A 65 34.54 -41.34 -18.39
CA THR A 65 34.26 -42.66 -18.96
C THR A 65 33.52 -43.53 -17.95
N CYS A 66 32.36 -44.03 -18.36
CA CYS A 66 31.51 -44.89 -17.55
C CYS A 66 32.03 -46.32 -17.51
N ASN A 67 31.75 -47.01 -16.40
CA ASN A 67 32.16 -48.38 -16.14
C ASN A 67 33.67 -48.61 -16.34
N THR A 68 34.50 -47.65 -15.92
CA THR A 68 35.96 -47.68 -16.11
C THR A 68 36.67 -47.13 -14.87
N PHE A 69 37.79 -47.73 -14.50
CA PHE A 69 38.67 -47.26 -13.43
C PHE A 69 40.15 -47.41 -13.80
N LEU A 70 41.04 -46.79 -13.02
CA LEU A 70 42.49 -46.80 -13.25
C LEU A 70 43.17 -47.91 -12.46
N SER A 71 44.21 -48.53 -13.02
CA SER A 71 45.00 -49.59 -12.38
C SER A 71 46.49 -49.26 -12.39
N PRO A 72 47.25 -49.56 -11.31
CA PRO A 72 46.82 -50.24 -10.08
C PRO A 72 46.07 -49.34 -9.10
N SER A 73 44.88 -49.74 -8.67
CA SER A 73 44.02 -48.93 -7.80
C SER A 73 44.53 -48.72 -6.36
N LYS A 74 45.56 -49.48 -5.95
CA LYS A 74 46.10 -49.49 -4.57
C LYS A 74 47.13 -48.39 -4.33
N GLU A 75 47.64 -47.76 -5.39
CA GLU A 75 48.67 -46.73 -5.32
C GLU A 75 48.08 -45.30 -5.33
N PHE A 76 46.75 -45.19 -5.40
CA PHE A 76 46.07 -43.90 -5.44
C PHE A 76 45.60 -43.49 -4.05
N ASP A 77 45.90 -42.24 -3.70
CA ASP A 77 45.28 -41.59 -2.55
C ASP A 77 43.78 -41.45 -2.81
N GLY A 78 42.98 -41.80 -1.80
CA GLY A 78 41.54 -41.85 -1.93
C GLY A 78 40.80 -41.49 -0.65
N GLY A 79 39.58 -40.98 -0.84
CA GLY A 79 38.69 -40.54 0.24
C GLY A 79 37.26 -41.00 0.02
N ASN A 80 36.43 -40.89 1.07
CA ASN A 80 35.02 -41.20 0.98
C ASN A 80 34.24 -39.99 0.43
N PHE A 81 33.68 -40.13 -0.77
CA PHE A 81 32.87 -39.12 -1.44
C PHE A 81 31.54 -39.70 -1.88
N ASP A 82 30.45 -39.03 -1.49
CA ASP A 82 29.08 -39.43 -1.75
C ASP A 82 28.58 -39.14 -3.18
N SER A 83 29.41 -38.53 -4.03
CA SER A 83 29.05 -38.14 -5.39
C SER A 83 30.28 -38.03 -6.30
N ALA A 84 30.06 -38.27 -7.60
CA ALA A 84 31.03 -38.04 -8.67
C ALA A 84 31.53 -36.59 -8.68
N TYR A 85 30.62 -35.64 -8.41
CA TYR A 85 30.91 -34.22 -8.28
C TYR A 85 32.04 -33.96 -7.29
N LYS A 86 31.93 -34.47 -6.05
CA LYS A 86 32.94 -34.22 -5.03
C LYS A 86 34.28 -34.87 -5.37
N CYS A 87 34.27 -36.04 -6.01
CA CYS A 87 35.50 -36.69 -6.47
C CYS A 87 36.24 -35.86 -7.54
N ALA A 88 35.51 -35.38 -8.56
CA ALA A 88 36.08 -34.49 -9.57
C ALA A 88 36.51 -33.14 -8.98
N ALA A 89 35.76 -32.59 -8.02
CA ALA A 89 36.11 -31.36 -7.31
C ALA A 89 37.38 -31.52 -6.48
N GLU A 90 37.60 -32.67 -5.84
CA GLU A 90 38.83 -32.94 -5.11
C GLU A 90 40.04 -33.03 -6.06
N CYS A 91 39.90 -33.75 -7.17
CA CYS A 91 40.92 -33.76 -8.23
C CYS A 91 41.21 -32.34 -8.74
N ALA A 92 40.17 -31.52 -8.93
CA ALA A 92 40.31 -30.12 -9.32
C ALA A 92 41.03 -29.23 -8.27
N LYS A 93 41.16 -29.63 -7.01
CA LYS A 93 41.96 -28.85 -6.05
C LYS A 93 43.46 -29.02 -6.25
N SER A 94 43.88 -30.20 -6.73
CA SER A 94 45.29 -30.49 -7.00
C SER A 94 45.66 -30.12 -8.43
N ASN A 95 46.72 -29.34 -8.61
CA ASN A 95 47.26 -29.05 -9.94
C ASN A 95 47.93 -30.26 -10.58
N ASP A 96 48.35 -31.22 -9.75
CA ASP A 96 49.01 -32.43 -10.21
C ASP A 96 48.02 -33.55 -10.53
N CYS A 97 46.72 -33.41 -10.20
CA CYS A 97 45.75 -34.46 -10.50
C CYS A 97 45.47 -34.55 -12.01
N GLU A 98 45.99 -35.60 -12.64
CA GLU A 98 45.78 -35.88 -14.06
C GLU A 98 44.48 -36.65 -14.30
N ALA A 99 44.13 -37.58 -13.39
CA ALA A 99 42.93 -38.37 -13.50
C ALA A 99 42.40 -38.81 -12.13
N ALA A 100 41.11 -39.08 -12.08
CA ALA A 100 40.43 -39.63 -10.91
C ALA A 100 39.42 -40.69 -11.33
N PHE A 101 38.99 -41.54 -10.40
CA PHE A 101 37.81 -42.37 -10.60
C PHE A 101 37.02 -42.51 -9.32
N TRP A 102 35.70 -42.55 -9.47
CA TRP A 102 34.74 -42.68 -8.40
C TRP A 102 33.99 -44.01 -8.49
N ALA A 103 33.90 -44.72 -7.38
CA ALA A 103 33.19 -45.99 -7.28
C ALA A 103 31.83 -45.78 -6.59
N GLU A 104 30.74 -45.86 -7.36
CA GLU A 104 29.37 -45.65 -6.86
C GLU A 104 29.04 -46.63 -5.71
N GLY A 105 29.44 -47.89 -5.83
CA GLY A 105 29.14 -48.92 -4.83
C GLY A 105 29.82 -48.71 -3.48
N TYR A 106 30.97 -48.03 -3.45
CA TYR A 106 31.83 -47.90 -2.26
C TYR A 106 31.95 -46.47 -1.75
N ASN A 107 31.38 -45.49 -2.45
CA ASN A 107 31.55 -44.06 -2.16
C ASN A 107 33.02 -43.66 -2.04
N ALA A 108 33.89 -44.26 -2.85
CA ALA A 108 35.33 -44.01 -2.79
C ALA A 108 35.76 -43.26 -4.06
N CYS A 109 36.52 -42.19 -3.86
CA CYS A 109 37.25 -41.52 -4.93
C CYS A 109 38.72 -41.89 -4.82
N PHE A 110 39.35 -42.08 -5.96
CA PHE A 110 40.79 -42.32 -6.09
C PHE A 110 41.30 -41.38 -7.16
N TYR A 111 42.45 -40.75 -6.94
CA TYR A 111 43.05 -39.88 -7.94
C TYR A 111 44.55 -40.13 -8.07
N THR A 112 45.08 -39.77 -9.22
CA THR A 112 46.48 -39.98 -9.58
C THR A 112 47.09 -38.72 -10.13
N THR A 113 48.37 -38.55 -9.83
CA THR A 113 49.20 -37.49 -10.40
C THR A 113 49.90 -37.88 -11.69
N ASP A 114 49.86 -39.16 -12.04
CA ASP A 114 50.54 -39.69 -13.22
C ASP A 114 49.53 -40.11 -14.28
N SER A 115 49.93 -39.94 -15.54
CA SER A 115 49.12 -40.37 -16.67
C SER A 115 48.87 -41.88 -16.53
N PRO A 116 47.61 -42.31 -16.44
CA PRO A 116 47.31 -43.70 -16.15
C PRO A 116 47.85 -44.61 -17.25
N THR A 117 48.59 -45.64 -16.87
CA THR A 117 49.15 -46.63 -17.80
C THR A 117 48.10 -47.63 -18.29
N GLN A 118 46.99 -47.82 -17.54
CA GLN A 118 45.91 -48.72 -17.93
C GLN A 118 44.54 -48.33 -17.34
N SER A 119 43.52 -48.32 -18.19
CA SER A 119 42.11 -48.25 -17.81
C SER A 119 41.46 -49.64 -17.87
N ILE A 120 40.74 -50.05 -16.82
CA ILE A 120 40.05 -51.35 -16.76
C ILE A 120 38.54 -51.10 -16.73
N SER A 121 37.79 -51.83 -17.56
CA SER A 121 36.33 -51.73 -17.55
C SER A 121 35.71 -52.57 -16.42
N ARG A 122 34.93 -51.92 -15.57
CA ARG A 122 34.17 -52.55 -14.48
C ARG A 122 32.94 -51.73 -14.15
N LYS A 123 31.80 -52.40 -13.92
CA LYS A 123 30.53 -51.74 -13.60
C LYS A 123 30.64 -50.86 -12.36
N SER A 124 29.88 -49.77 -12.34
CA SER A 124 29.78 -48.82 -11.21
C SER A 124 31.07 -48.04 -10.87
N PHE A 125 31.96 -47.88 -11.87
CA PHE A 125 33.11 -46.98 -11.80
C PHE A 125 33.00 -45.87 -12.85
N LEU A 126 33.30 -44.64 -12.44
CA LEU A 126 33.30 -43.47 -13.30
C LEU A 126 34.70 -42.85 -13.27
N MET A 127 35.41 -42.90 -14.38
CA MET A 127 36.72 -42.30 -14.54
C MET A 127 36.58 -40.86 -15.04
N PHE A 128 37.44 -39.96 -14.57
CA PHE A 128 37.60 -38.58 -15.00
C PHE A 128 39.04 -38.35 -15.41
N GLN A 129 39.27 -37.69 -16.54
CA GLN A 129 40.58 -37.24 -17.00
C GLN A 129 40.58 -35.73 -17.10
N ASN A 130 41.44 -35.09 -16.31
CA ASN A 130 41.55 -33.65 -16.23
C ASN A 130 42.20 -33.10 -17.51
N LYS A 131 41.53 -32.16 -18.19
CA LYS A 131 42.03 -31.53 -19.43
C LYS A 131 42.79 -30.23 -19.20
N ARG A 132 43.20 -29.93 -17.97
CA ARG A 132 44.13 -28.81 -17.75
C ARG A 132 45.31 -28.95 -18.70
N PRO A 133 45.71 -27.86 -19.39
CA PRO A 133 46.95 -27.85 -20.13
C PRO A 133 48.05 -28.23 -19.14
N THR A 134 48.67 -29.40 -19.34
CA THR A 134 49.85 -29.78 -18.56
C THR A 134 50.85 -28.66 -18.77
N PRO A 135 51.34 -27.98 -17.70
CA PRO A 135 52.37 -26.98 -17.83
C PRO A 135 53.50 -27.64 -18.61
N ASN A 136 53.76 -27.12 -19.80
CA ASN A 136 54.69 -27.71 -20.74
C ASN A 136 56.01 -27.86 -19.97
N ARG A 137 56.39 -29.08 -19.56
CA ARG A 137 57.70 -29.37 -18.98
C ARG A 137 58.71 -29.23 -20.10
N GLN A 138 58.97 -27.98 -20.50
CA GLN A 138 60.11 -27.66 -21.35
C GLN A 138 61.37 -28.03 -20.56
N PRO A 139 62.27 -28.84 -21.13
CA PRO A 139 63.61 -29.03 -20.60
C PRO A 139 64.39 -27.73 -20.82
N GLY A 140 64.17 -26.77 -19.92
CA GLY A 140 64.75 -25.43 -19.94
C GLY A 140 64.46 -24.79 -18.60
N GLY A 141 65.21 -25.22 -17.57
CA GLY A 141 65.04 -24.75 -16.20
C GLY A 141 65.13 -23.22 -16.10
N PRO A 142 64.23 -22.59 -15.31
CA PRO A 142 64.46 -21.22 -14.86
C PRO A 142 65.81 -21.17 -14.14
N THR A 143 66.66 -20.23 -14.53
CA THR A 143 68.07 -20.16 -14.13
C THR A 143 68.26 -19.65 -12.69
N ASP A 144 67.21 -19.52 -11.88
CA ASP A 144 67.37 -19.14 -10.48
C ASP A 144 66.32 -19.78 -9.56
N CYS A 145 66.78 -20.62 -8.63
CA CYS A 145 65.93 -21.28 -7.63
C CYS A 145 65.20 -20.26 -6.74
N GLN A 146 65.69 -19.04 -6.62
CA GLN A 146 65.05 -17.99 -5.82
C GLN A 146 63.68 -17.58 -6.35
N ASP A 147 63.50 -17.49 -7.67
CA ASP A 147 62.22 -17.07 -8.25
C ASP A 147 61.12 -18.12 -8.07
N LEU A 148 61.49 -19.41 -8.15
CA LEU A 148 60.57 -20.53 -7.90
C LEU A 148 60.13 -20.60 -6.44
N VAL A 149 61.06 -20.36 -5.50
CA VAL A 149 60.74 -20.29 -4.07
C VAL A 149 59.85 -19.07 -3.77
N GLY A 150 60.13 -17.92 -4.40
CA GLY A 150 59.30 -16.72 -4.28
C GLY A 150 57.87 -16.94 -4.75
N GLN A 151 57.69 -17.54 -5.94
CA GLN A 151 56.36 -17.85 -6.47
C GLN A 151 55.60 -18.87 -5.61
N ALA A 152 56.28 -19.90 -5.11
CA ALA A 152 55.67 -20.89 -4.23
C ALA A 152 55.24 -20.27 -2.88
N GLN A 153 56.05 -19.36 -2.32
CA GLN A 153 55.74 -18.68 -1.07
C GLN A 153 54.55 -17.74 -1.21
N THR A 154 54.47 -16.96 -2.30
CA THR A 154 53.31 -16.10 -2.60
C THR A 154 52.05 -16.94 -2.83
N GLY A 155 52.14 -18.02 -3.61
CA GLY A 155 51.01 -18.92 -3.85
C GLY A 155 50.47 -19.56 -2.56
N CYS A 156 51.35 -19.92 -1.62
CA CYS A 156 50.95 -20.46 -0.32
C CYS A 156 50.19 -19.40 0.50
N GLN A 157 50.75 -18.19 0.61
CA GLN A 157 50.13 -17.08 1.35
C GLN A 157 48.76 -16.69 0.76
N ASP A 158 48.65 -16.62 -0.57
CA ASP A 158 47.38 -16.31 -1.23
C ASP A 158 46.33 -17.40 -1.02
N SER A 159 46.74 -18.68 -1.02
CA SER A 159 45.84 -19.80 -0.76
C SER A 159 45.32 -19.81 0.68
N GLU A 160 46.19 -19.60 1.67
CA GLU A 160 45.83 -19.52 3.08
C GLU A 160 44.91 -18.32 3.34
N ARG A 161 45.23 -17.17 2.72
CA ARG A 161 44.41 -15.97 2.80
C ARG A 161 43.00 -16.22 2.25
N LYS A 162 42.90 -16.83 1.07
CA LYS A 162 41.60 -17.16 0.45
C LYS A 162 40.77 -18.11 1.31
N ILE A 163 41.40 -19.11 1.94
CA ILE A 163 40.73 -20.03 2.87
C ILE A 163 40.25 -19.27 4.11
N CYS A 164 41.08 -18.38 4.66
CA CYS A 164 40.73 -17.56 5.82
C CYS A 164 39.55 -16.64 5.51
N ASP A 165 39.60 -15.90 4.40
CA ASP A 165 38.55 -14.97 3.96
C ASP A 165 37.23 -15.71 3.74
N THR A 166 37.26 -16.90 3.15
CA THR A 166 36.06 -17.75 2.97
C THR A 166 35.48 -18.17 4.33
N ARG A 167 36.32 -18.63 5.26
CA ARG A 167 35.87 -19.01 6.62
C ARG A 167 35.30 -17.83 7.41
N VAL A 168 35.85 -16.63 7.23
CA VAL A 168 35.33 -15.40 7.83
C VAL A 168 33.96 -15.08 7.24
N ALA A 169 33.83 -15.07 5.91
CA ALA A 169 32.56 -14.82 5.23
C ALA A 169 31.46 -15.83 5.64
N ASP A 170 31.80 -17.11 5.76
CA ASP A 170 30.86 -18.15 6.20
C ASP A 170 30.40 -17.92 7.65
N LYS A 171 31.33 -17.58 8.55
CA LYS A 171 30.99 -17.25 9.96
C LYS A 171 30.15 -15.99 10.06
N GLU A 172 30.46 -14.96 9.29
CA GLU A 172 29.67 -13.73 9.24
C GLU A 172 28.25 -13.98 8.72
N GLY A 173 28.11 -14.80 7.67
CA GLY A 173 26.82 -15.23 7.15
C GLY A 173 25.98 -15.98 8.20
N LEU A 174 26.59 -16.92 8.92
CA LEU A 174 25.93 -17.66 9.99
C LEU A 174 25.47 -16.73 11.14
N LEU A 175 26.35 -15.84 11.60
CA LEU A 175 26.02 -14.89 12.68
C LEU A 175 24.91 -13.92 12.26
N ARG A 176 24.97 -13.38 11.03
CA ARG A 176 23.89 -12.53 10.51
C ARG A 176 22.55 -13.27 10.48
N GLY A 177 22.53 -14.51 9.99
CA GLY A 177 21.32 -15.32 9.99
C GLY A 177 20.75 -15.57 11.40
N GLN A 178 21.61 -15.77 12.40
CA GLN A 178 21.18 -15.90 13.80
C GLN A 178 20.63 -14.59 14.38
N PHE A 179 21.25 -13.44 14.06
CA PHE A 179 20.76 -12.13 14.48
C PHE A 179 19.42 -11.77 13.83
N ASP A 180 19.27 -11.99 12.53
CA ASP A 180 18.03 -11.70 11.81
C ASP A 180 16.88 -12.55 12.35
N LYS A 181 17.14 -13.83 12.64
CA LYS A 181 16.16 -14.71 13.29
C LYS A 181 15.77 -14.21 14.68
N HIS A 182 16.73 -13.85 15.52
CA HIS A 182 16.45 -13.33 16.86
C HIS A 182 15.65 -12.02 16.82
N ILE A 183 15.95 -11.12 15.87
CA ILE A 183 15.18 -9.87 15.68
C ILE A 183 13.74 -10.18 15.24
N ALA A 184 13.54 -11.14 14.34
CA ALA A 184 12.21 -11.57 13.91
C ALA A 184 11.40 -12.15 15.08
N ASP A 185 11.99 -13.06 15.85
CA ASP A 185 11.36 -13.70 17.01
C ASP A 185 10.98 -12.65 18.08
N LEU A 186 11.88 -11.69 18.36
CA LEU A 186 11.60 -10.59 19.30
C LEU A 186 10.48 -9.67 18.79
N GLY A 187 10.44 -9.41 17.49
CA GLY A 187 9.39 -8.62 16.84
C GLY A 187 8.02 -9.27 16.95
N GLU A 188 7.94 -10.59 16.77
CA GLU A 188 6.70 -11.36 16.93
C GLU A 188 6.22 -11.35 18.40
N GLN A 189 7.12 -11.61 19.35
CA GLN A 189 6.80 -11.55 20.78
C GLN A 189 6.28 -10.16 21.22
N HIS A 190 6.93 -9.09 20.76
CA HIS A 190 6.48 -7.72 21.04
C HIS A 190 5.10 -7.42 20.43
N ARG A 191 4.83 -7.94 19.22
CA ARG A 191 3.54 -7.78 18.55
C ARG A 191 2.42 -8.49 19.31
N GLU A 192 2.65 -9.72 19.73
CA GLU A 192 1.70 -10.47 20.56
C GLU A 192 1.41 -9.75 21.90
N GLN A 193 2.46 -9.26 22.57
CA GLN A 193 2.30 -8.52 23.82
C GLN A 193 1.58 -7.16 23.62
N CYS A 194 1.74 -6.52 22.47
CA CYS A 194 1.02 -5.30 22.11
C CYS A 194 -0.46 -5.60 21.86
N ASN A 195 -0.77 -6.61 21.05
CA ASN A 195 -2.13 -7.04 20.75
C ASN A 195 -2.89 -7.43 22.02
N LYS A 196 -2.24 -8.15 22.94
CA LYS A 196 -2.83 -8.50 24.24
C LYS A 196 -3.19 -7.27 25.06
N ARG A 197 -2.30 -6.27 25.15
CA ARG A 197 -2.56 -5.01 25.87
C ARG A 197 -3.71 -4.21 25.25
N ILE A 198 -3.81 -4.19 23.92
CA ILE A 198 -4.92 -3.53 23.22
C ILE A 198 -6.23 -4.23 23.57
N ALA A 199 -6.29 -5.56 23.48
CA ALA A 199 -7.49 -6.32 23.83
C ALA A 199 -7.91 -6.14 25.30
N ASP A 200 -6.95 -6.17 26.23
CA ASP A 200 -7.19 -5.92 27.66
C ASP A 200 -7.74 -4.49 27.89
N GLN A 201 -7.19 -3.50 27.18
CA GLN A 201 -7.62 -2.11 27.26
C GLN A 201 -9.02 -1.90 26.64
N GLU A 202 -9.32 -2.54 25.51
CA GLU A 202 -10.64 -2.52 24.89
C GLU A 202 -11.69 -3.15 25.80
N GLN A 203 -11.38 -4.30 26.42
CA GLN A 203 -12.28 -4.95 27.37
C GLN A 203 -12.53 -4.07 28.61
N GLN A 204 -11.49 -3.42 29.13
CA GLN A 204 -11.62 -2.49 30.26
C GLN A 204 -12.48 -1.27 29.89
N LEU A 205 -12.29 -0.70 28.70
CA LEU A 205 -13.07 0.45 28.22
C LEU A 205 -14.53 0.09 27.94
N MET A 206 -14.80 -1.08 27.36
CA MET A 206 -16.18 -1.57 27.16
C MET A 206 -16.91 -1.74 28.50
N GLY A 207 -16.26 -2.39 29.49
CA GLY A 207 -16.85 -2.57 30.82
C GLY A 207 -17.16 -1.25 31.53
N GLN A 208 -16.28 -0.24 31.42
CA GLN A 208 -16.50 1.08 32.01
C GLN A 208 -17.55 1.91 31.25
N CYS A 209 -17.57 1.81 29.91
CA CYS A 209 -18.56 2.51 29.10
C CYS A 209 -19.95 1.97 29.40
N ASP A 210 -20.17 0.65 29.38
CA ASP A 210 -21.49 0.06 29.59
C ASP A 210 -22.05 0.43 30.97
N GLN A 211 -21.26 0.33 32.03
CA GLN A 211 -21.75 0.61 33.38
C GLN A 211 -22.06 2.11 33.59
N LYS A 212 -21.22 3.01 33.07
CA LYS A 212 -21.41 4.46 33.22
C LYS A 212 -22.52 4.99 32.32
N TRP A 213 -22.63 4.49 31.08
CA TRP A 213 -23.71 4.86 30.17
C TRP A 213 -25.04 4.33 30.64
N PHE A 214 -25.11 3.09 31.14
CA PHE A 214 -26.36 2.53 31.66
C PHE A 214 -26.86 3.32 32.87
N LYS A 215 -25.95 3.70 33.77
CA LYS A 215 -26.30 4.57 34.91
C LYS A 215 -26.81 5.94 34.45
N ARG A 216 -26.09 6.64 33.56
CA ARG A 216 -26.54 7.94 33.01
C ARG A 216 -27.88 7.83 32.28
N CYS A 217 -28.05 6.83 31.43
CA CYS A 217 -29.30 6.62 30.71
C CYS A 217 -30.47 6.32 31.66
N SER A 218 -30.22 5.59 32.75
CA SER A 218 -31.21 5.34 33.79
C SER A 218 -31.57 6.62 34.56
N ASP A 219 -30.57 7.42 34.92
CA ASP A 219 -30.76 8.70 35.63
C ASP A 219 -31.53 9.71 34.74
N ASP A 220 -31.12 9.87 33.47
CA ASP A 220 -31.77 10.76 32.50
C ASP A 220 -33.22 10.34 32.21
N LYS A 221 -33.49 9.03 32.14
CA LYS A 221 -34.85 8.50 31.94
C LYS A 221 -35.76 8.84 33.11
N GLU A 222 -35.24 8.78 34.34
CA GLU A 222 -35.99 9.12 35.55
C GLU A 222 -36.21 10.64 35.65
N GLU A 223 -35.22 11.46 35.28
CA GLU A 223 -35.37 12.92 35.20
C GLU A 223 -36.44 13.33 34.17
N LEU A 224 -36.43 12.70 32.98
CA LEU A 224 -37.42 12.95 31.94
C LEU A 224 -38.84 12.55 32.38
N ARG A 225 -39.00 11.46 33.13
CA ARG A 225 -40.30 11.07 33.70
C ARG A 225 -40.84 12.12 34.66
N LYS A 226 -40.01 12.60 35.59
CA LYS A 226 -40.39 13.65 36.54
C LYS A 226 -40.78 14.95 35.82
N LYS A 227 -40.03 15.31 34.78
CA LYS A 227 -40.34 16.51 33.98
C LYS A 227 -41.65 16.37 33.22
N LEU A 228 -41.92 15.20 32.65
CA LEU A 228 -43.19 14.92 31.96
C LEU A 228 -44.38 14.99 32.92
N GLU A 229 -44.26 14.43 34.13
CA GLU A 229 -45.30 14.52 35.16
C GLU A 229 -45.55 15.97 35.60
N GLN A 230 -44.49 16.78 35.74
CA GLN A 230 -44.61 18.20 36.07
C GLN A 230 -45.27 19.00 34.95
N ASP A 231 -44.87 18.79 33.70
CA ASP A 231 -45.44 19.47 32.53
C ASP A 231 -46.92 19.08 32.35
N GLN A 232 -47.26 17.81 32.57
CA GLN A 232 -48.65 17.33 32.54
C GLN A 232 -49.49 17.98 33.64
N ALA A 233 -49.00 18.02 34.88
CA ALA A 233 -49.69 18.70 35.98
C ALA A 233 -49.88 20.20 35.71
N ALA A 234 -48.89 20.86 35.12
CA ALA A 234 -48.97 22.28 34.74
C ALA A 234 -49.99 22.50 33.60
N GLN A 235 -50.05 21.59 32.63
CA GLN A 235 -51.01 21.64 31.53
C GLN A 235 -52.45 21.41 32.02
N ASP A 236 -52.65 20.45 32.92
CA ASP A 236 -53.96 20.17 33.53
C ASP A 236 -54.46 21.37 34.35
N GLU A 237 -53.57 22.02 35.12
CA GLU A 237 -53.88 23.25 35.85
C GLU A 237 -54.19 24.42 34.90
N ALA A 238 -53.43 24.58 33.81
CA ALA A 238 -53.72 25.58 32.79
C ALA A 238 -55.08 25.33 32.12
N HIS A 239 -55.39 24.08 31.79
CA HIS A 239 -56.67 23.68 31.22
C HIS A 239 -57.83 23.95 32.19
N ARG A 240 -57.65 23.64 33.47
CA ARG A 240 -58.63 23.95 34.53
C ARG A 240 -58.90 25.46 34.62
N ARG A 241 -57.87 26.30 34.54
CA ARG A 241 -58.01 27.77 34.52
C ARG A 241 -58.73 28.27 33.27
N VAL A 242 -58.50 27.66 32.12
CA VAL A 242 -59.20 28.01 30.87
C VAL A 242 -60.68 27.63 30.97
N LEU A 243 -61.00 26.43 31.48
CA LEU A 243 -62.38 26.01 31.73
C LEU A 243 -63.08 26.95 32.71
N GLN A 244 -62.42 27.35 33.80
CA GLN A 244 -62.95 28.33 34.75
C GLN A 244 -63.28 29.66 34.05
N LYS A 245 -62.35 30.21 33.24
CA LYS A 245 -62.57 31.46 32.50
C LYS A 245 -63.70 31.33 31.46
N LEU A 246 -63.81 30.18 30.80
CA LEU A 246 -64.90 29.90 29.85
C LEU A 246 -66.23 29.88 30.58
N GLN A 247 -66.31 29.23 31.74
CA GLN A 247 -67.51 29.22 32.57
C GLN A 247 -67.88 30.64 33.01
N ASP A 248 -66.92 31.42 33.50
CA ASP A 248 -67.13 32.83 33.87
C ASP A 248 -67.64 33.67 32.68
N ARG A 249 -67.14 33.40 31.46
CA ARG A 249 -67.60 34.04 30.22
C ARG A 249 -69.01 33.63 29.85
N ILE A 250 -69.36 32.36 29.98
CA ILE A 250 -70.72 31.87 29.74
C ILE A 250 -71.67 32.56 30.71
N ASP A 251 -71.33 32.65 31.99
CA ASP A 251 -72.14 33.34 33.00
C ASP A 251 -72.26 34.86 32.69
N GLN A 252 -71.21 35.48 32.17
CA GLN A 252 -71.26 36.88 31.71
C GLN A 252 -72.11 37.05 30.44
N LEU A 253 -72.01 36.14 29.47
CA LEU A 253 -72.80 36.19 28.23
C LEU A 253 -74.27 35.94 28.51
N GLN A 254 -74.61 34.99 29.38
CA GLN A 254 -75.99 34.79 29.85
C GLN A 254 -76.56 36.04 30.54
N LYS A 255 -75.72 36.83 31.24
CA LYS A 255 -76.12 38.15 31.77
C LYS A 255 -76.23 39.22 30.68
N ARG A 256 -75.46 39.12 29.59
CA ARG A 256 -75.44 40.09 28.47
C ARG A 256 -76.51 39.85 27.42
N ASP A 257 -76.93 38.61 27.20
CA ASP A 257 -78.00 38.26 26.25
C ASP A 257 -79.39 38.72 26.74
N GLY A 258 -79.48 39.27 27.96
CA GLY A 258 -80.59 40.14 28.37
C GLY A 258 -80.56 41.54 27.75
N ALA A 259 -79.52 41.92 27.00
CA ALA A 259 -79.31 43.26 26.46
C ALA A 259 -78.53 43.28 25.12
N GLY A 260 -79.19 42.83 24.04
CA GLY A 260 -79.18 43.48 22.71
C GLY A 260 -77.89 43.62 21.85
N ASN A 261 -78.07 43.23 20.57
CA ASN A 261 -77.70 43.96 19.33
C ASN A 261 -76.31 43.74 18.66
N GLY A 262 -76.28 42.93 17.59
CA GLY A 262 -75.99 43.34 16.20
C GLY A 262 -74.56 43.64 15.68
N GLY A 263 -74.04 42.73 14.83
CA GLY A 263 -73.13 43.01 13.67
C GLY A 263 -71.64 42.66 13.86
N LYS A 264 -70.80 42.39 12.85
CA LYS A 264 -70.89 42.12 11.39
C LYS A 264 -69.48 41.64 10.95
N ASP A 265 -69.39 40.79 9.93
CA ASP A 265 -68.20 40.08 9.40
C ASP A 265 -67.08 40.96 8.80
N ASP A 266 -65.84 40.43 8.70
CA ASP A 266 -65.08 40.47 7.42
C ASP A 266 -63.84 39.55 7.34
N GLN A 267 -63.67 38.93 6.16
CA GLN A 267 -62.62 37.98 5.73
C GLN A 267 -61.57 38.66 4.83
N GLY A 268 -60.31 38.20 4.87
CA GLY A 268 -59.30 38.60 3.88
C GLY A 268 -58.12 37.62 3.80
N GLY A 269 -58.13 36.73 2.80
CA GLY A 269 -57.04 35.81 2.46
C GLY A 269 -56.10 36.38 1.39
N SER A 270 -54.80 36.07 1.47
CA SER A 270 -53.79 36.45 0.48
C SER A 270 -52.90 35.26 0.08
N LYS A 271 -52.64 35.18 -1.23
CA LYS A 271 -52.01 34.08 -2.00
C LYS A 271 -50.55 34.45 -2.36
N PRO A 272 -49.55 33.55 -2.31
CA PRO A 272 -48.16 33.90 -2.66
C PRO A 272 -47.78 33.59 -4.11
N SER A 273 -46.91 34.46 -4.64
CA SER A 273 -46.38 34.56 -6.00
C SER A 273 -45.01 33.87 -6.11
N SER A 274 -44.75 33.18 -7.22
CA SER A 274 -43.49 32.49 -7.57
C SER A 274 -42.45 33.44 -8.17
N SER A 275 -41.17 33.33 -7.74
CA SER A 275 -40.05 34.18 -8.20
C SER A 275 -39.08 33.45 -9.14
N ALA A 276 -38.61 34.20 -10.13
CA ALA A 276 -37.58 33.83 -11.10
C ALA A 276 -36.18 33.67 -10.46
N GLY A 277 -35.34 32.82 -11.06
CA GLY A 277 -34.00 32.46 -10.57
C GLY A 277 -33.02 33.62 -10.57
N SER A 278 -32.49 33.93 -9.38
CA SER A 278 -31.49 34.98 -9.16
C SER A 278 -30.08 34.51 -9.57
N PRO A 279 -29.27 35.38 -10.19
CA PRO A 279 -27.84 35.11 -10.39
C PRO A 279 -27.16 34.86 -9.04
N GLY A 280 -26.34 33.81 -8.96
CA GLY A 280 -25.72 33.36 -7.71
C GLY A 280 -24.93 34.47 -7.02
N LEU A 281 -25.21 34.71 -5.73
CA LEU A 281 -24.42 35.64 -4.92
C LEU A 281 -22.98 35.12 -4.77
N GLN A 282 -22.00 36.00 -4.92
CA GLN A 282 -20.63 35.70 -4.50
C GLN A 282 -20.58 35.51 -2.98
N VAL A 283 -19.88 34.46 -2.54
CA VAL A 283 -19.67 34.20 -1.11
C VAL A 283 -18.81 35.32 -0.51
N PRO A 284 -19.28 36.02 0.54
CA PRO A 284 -18.48 37.03 1.21
C PRO A 284 -17.20 36.43 1.80
N LYS A 285 -16.08 37.15 1.68
CA LYS A 285 -14.81 36.75 2.30
C LYS A 285 -14.97 36.67 3.82
N GLN A 286 -14.16 35.84 4.49
CA GLN A 286 -14.20 35.65 5.96
C GLN A 286 -14.37 36.95 6.78
N LYS A 287 -13.65 38.03 6.47
CA LYS A 287 -13.73 39.32 7.20
C LYS A 287 -15.09 40.02 7.09
N GLN A 288 -15.85 39.71 6.04
CA GLN A 288 -17.19 40.23 5.75
C GLN A 288 -18.29 39.29 6.24
N TRP A 289 -17.94 38.06 6.65
CA TRP A 289 -18.89 37.09 7.14
C TRP A 289 -19.30 37.42 8.58
N LYS A 290 -20.53 37.92 8.74
CA LYS A 290 -21.10 38.31 10.04
C LYS A 290 -22.49 37.73 10.19
N CYS A 291 -22.72 36.96 11.25
CA CYS A 291 -24.07 36.66 11.70
C CYS A 291 -24.60 37.83 12.55
N PRO A 292 -25.88 38.22 12.41
CA PRO A 292 -26.96 37.51 11.70
C PRO A 292 -27.14 37.88 10.21
N ASP A 293 -26.35 38.79 9.64
CA ASP A 293 -26.55 39.33 8.28
C ASP A 293 -26.52 38.29 7.14
N GLN A 294 -25.99 37.10 7.42
CA GLN A 294 -25.92 35.99 6.47
C GLN A 294 -27.09 35.00 6.61
N ASP A 295 -27.88 35.08 7.67
CA ASP A 295 -28.94 34.11 7.96
C ASP A 295 -29.96 34.01 6.82
N GLY A 296 -30.30 32.79 6.44
CA GLY A 296 -31.23 32.48 5.37
C GLY A 296 -30.71 32.68 3.94
N LYS A 297 -29.55 33.34 3.74
CA LYS A 297 -28.96 33.54 2.42
C LYS A 297 -28.50 32.22 1.80
N GLN A 298 -28.57 32.15 0.48
CA GLN A 298 -28.13 31.00 -0.29
C GLN A 298 -26.92 31.32 -1.16
N TYR A 299 -26.00 30.35 -1.25
CA TYR A 299 -24.76 30.44 -2.00
C TYR A 299 -24.53 29.16 -2.79
N THR A 300 -24.15 29.27 -4.06
CA THR A 300 -23.84 28.11 -4.90
C THR A 300 -22.33 27.99 -5.08
N VAL A 301 -21.76 26.86 -4.69
CA VAL A 301 -20.32 26.57 -4.80
C VAL A 301 -20.17 25.18 -5.42
N LEU A 302 -19.39 25.07 -6.50
CA LEU A 302 -19.15 23.81 -7.22
C LEU A 302 -20.45 23.04 -7.55
N GLY A 303 -21.49 23.77 -7.97
CA GLY A 303 -22.79 23.19 -8.33
C GLY A 303 -23.71 22.84 -7.15
N VAL A 304 -23.26 22.98 -5.90
CA VAL A 304 -24.08 22.74 -4.70
C VAL A 304 -24.56 24.06 -4.13
N THR A 305 -25.87 24.20 -3.95
CA THR A 305 -26.46 25.38 -3.29
C THR A 305 -26.62 25.13 -1.81
N TYR A 306 -26.12 26.05 -1.00
CA TYR A 306 -26.13 26.00 0.44
C TYR A 306 -26.97 27.14 1.01
N GLN A 307 -27.64 26.90 2.14
CA GLN A 307 -28.30 27.92 2.95
C GLN A 307 -27.56 28.11 4.27
N VAL A 308 -27.38 29.36 4.68
CA VAL A 308 -26.73 29.74 5.93
C VAL A 308 -27.76 29.82 7.05
N PHE A 309 -27.41 29.28 8.22
CA PHE A 309 -28.18 29.40 9.45
C PHE A 309 -27.28 29.92 10.58
N CYS A 310 -27.58 31.12 11.06
CA CYS A 310 -26.89 31.74 12.18
C CYS A 310 -27.45 31.23 13.51
N HIS A 311 -26.58 31.07 14.51
CA HIS A 311 -26.96 30.64 15.87
C HIS A 311 -27.63 29.25 15.93
N SER A 312 -27.44 28.42 14.92
CA SER A 312 -27.91 27.04 14.87
C SER A 312 -26.78 26.09 14.48
N HIS A 313 -26.94 24.81 14.83
CA HIS A 313 -26.05 23.76 14.32
C HIS A 313 -26.82 22.53 13.88
N PRO A 314 -26.43 21.90 12.77
CA PRO A 314 -26.94 20.59 12.40
C PRO A 314 -26.62 19.59 13.51
N THR A 315 -27.60 18.74 13.81
CA THR A 315 -27.32 17.50 14.55
C THR A 315 -26.45 16.62 13.66
N GLY A 316 -25.40 16.04 14.24
CA GLY A 316 -24.55 15.12 13.50
C GLY A 316 -23.12 15.03 13.98
N ARG A 317 -22.49 13.90 13.61
CA ARG A 317 -21.06 13.68 13.84
C ARG A 317 -20.25 14.36 12.75
N ALA A 318 -19.13 14.95 13.16
CA ALA A 318 -18.14 15.44 12.21
C ALA A 318 -17.50 14.25 11.49
N ILE A 319 -17.40 14.33 10.17
CA ILE A 319 -16.80 13.28 9.34
C ILE A 319 -15.29 13.18 9.57
N GLU A 320 -14.72 12.03 9.28
CA GLU A 320 -13.27 11.83 9.32
C GLU A 320 -12.57 12.76 8.31
N GLY A 321 -11.44 13.37 8.70
CA GLY A 321 -10.77 14.43 7.90
C GLY A 321 -11.47 15.81 7.93
N GLY A 322 -12.75 15.87 8.32
CA GLY A 322 -13.54 17.11 8.39
C GLY A 322 -13.59 17.77 9.76
N LYS A 323 -12.85 17.27 10.77
CA LYS A 323 -12.84 17.79 12.14
C LYS A 323 -11.82 18.91 12.31
N MET A 324 -12.23 19.98 12.99
CA MET A 324 -11.35 21.11 13.36
C MET A 324 -10.56 21.67 12.16
N VAL A 325 -11.26 21.91 11.05
CA VAL A 325 -10.72 22.68 9.93
C VAL A 325 -10.45 24.09 10.46
N SER A 326 -9.20 24.51 10.42
CA SER A 326 -8.76 25.80 10.98
C SER A 326 -9.08 26.98 10.07
N GLU A 327 -9.23 26.72 8.76
CA GLU A 327 -9.73 27.69 7.79
C GLU A 327 -11.22 27.94 8.02
N LYS A 328 -11.63 29.22 7.96
CA LYS A 328 -13.01 29.66 8.22
C LYS A 328 -13.58 30.44 7.05
N ASP A 329 -12.86 30.54 5.95
CA ASP A 329 -13.42 31.09 4.73
C ASP A 329 -14.65 30.24 4.32
N PRO A 330 -15.85 30.82 4.31
CA PRO A 330 -17.08 30.09 4.04
C PRO A 330 -17.10 29.50 2.63
N GLY A 331 -16.47 30.18 1.66
CA GLY A 331 -16.36 29.71 0.29
C GLY A 331 -15.51 28.45 0.20
N PHE A 332 -14.36 28.45 0.87
CA PHE A 332 -13.51 27.26 1.00
C PHE A 332 -14.24 26.10 1.69
N LEU A 333 -14.92 26.35 2.81
CA LEU A 333 -15.65 25.30 3.54
C LEU A 333 -16.78 24.70 2.71
N MET A 334 -17.54 25.53 1.98
CA MET A 334 -18.57 25.08 1.04
C MET A 334 -17.96 24.26 -0.09
N ALA A 335 -16.84 24.69 -0.67
CA ALA A 335 -16.14 23.94 -1.70
C ALA A 335 -15.65 22.57 -1.18
N LEU A 336 -15.09 22.54 0.03
CA LEU A 336 -14.61 21.31 0.67
C LEU A 336 -15.75 20.34 0.97
N CYS A 337 -16.89 20.86 1.44
CA CYS A 337 -18.09 20.06 1.62
C CYS A 337 -18.67 19.58 0.30
N SER A 338 -18.58 20.37 -0.78
CA SER A 338 -19.15 20.03 -2.09
C SER A 338 -18.50 18.78 -2.70
N VAL A 339 -17.18 18.66 -2.53
CA VAL A 339 -16.39 17.55 -3.08
C VAL A 339 -16.38 16.28 -2.20
N ASP A 340 -16.83 16.40 -0.95
CA ASP A 340 -16.88 15.26 -0.01
C ASP A 340 -18.27 14.64 -0.01
N HIS A 341 -18.46 13.48 -0.64
CA HIS A 341 -19.76 12.81 -0.67
C HIS A 341 -20.38 12.56 0.73
N ASN A 342 -19.55 12.41 1.77
CA ASN A 342 -20.03 12.23 3.14
C ASN A 342 -20.42 13.54 3.81
N CYS A 343 -19.94 14.70 3.35
CA CYS A 343 -20.30 15.98 3.96
C CYS A 343 -21.74 16.39 3.62
N GLN A 344 -22.63 16.45 4.60
CA GLN A 344 -24.00 16.91 4.46
C GLN A 344 -24.24 18.30 5.06
N GLY A 345 -23.21 18.94 5.60
CA GLY A 345 -23.29 20.29 6.12
C GLY A 345 -21.98 20.74 6.75
N ILE A 346 -21.94 22.01 7.11
CA ILE A 346 -20.81 22.65 7.79
C ILE A 346 -21.36 23.28 9.05
N ARG A 347 -20.61 23.16 10.15
CA ARG A 347 -20.81 24.01 11.32
C ARG A 347 -19.50 24.66 11.68
N ALA A 348 -19.53 25.93 12.02
CA ALA A 348 -18.33 26.68 12.32
C ALA A 348 -18.54 27.57 13.55
N GLN A 349 -17.43 27.78 14.25
CA GLN A 349 -17.30 28.65 15.40
C GLN A 349 -16.16 29.66 15.14
N SER A 350 -16.00 30.62 16.05
CA SER A 350 -14.92 31.61 16.08
C SER A 350 -13.52 31.07 15.75
N ASN A 351 -13.18 29.81 16.06
CA ASN A 351 -11.81 29.28 15.96
C ASN A 351 -11.65 28.00 15.12
N TYR A 352 -12.73 27.32 14.72
CA TYR A 352 -12.65 26.12 13.87
C TYR A 352 -13.98 25.87 13.14
N ALA A 353 -13.94 25.01 12.13
CA ALA A 353 -15.11 24.45 11.46
C ALA A 353 -15.07 22.92 11.45
N ASP A 354 -16.25 22.30 11.43
CA ASP A 354 -16.45 20.88 11.21
C ASP A 354 -17.32 20.66 9.97
N LEU A 355 -16.93 19.70 9.14
CA LEU A 355 -17.80 19.09 8.14
C LEU A 355 -18.61 17.98 8.81
N VAL A 356 -19.94 18.02 8.69
CA VAL A 356 -20.85 17.05 9.34
C VAL A 356 -21.44 16.09 8.32
N GLY A 357 -21.61 14.83 8.74
CA GLY A 357 -22.08 13.77 7.85
C GLY A 357 -23.60 13.59 7.82
N ASP A 358 -24.28 14.09 8.84
CA ASP A 358 -25.72 13.98 8.97
C ASP A 358 -26.40 15.25 8.47
N TRP A 359 -27.48 15.08 7.71
CA TRP A 359 -28.24 16.18 7.12
C TRP A 359 -29.46 16.52 7.99
N GLU A 360 -29.56 17.78 8.42
CA GLU A 360 -30.75 18.32 9.07
C GLU A 360 -31.01 19.75 8.56
N SER A 361 -31.99 19.90 7.67
CA SER A 361 -32.35 21.20 7.07
C SER A 361 -33.84 21.51 7.29
N PRO A 362 -34.20 22.61 7.99
CA PRO A 362 -33.31 23.48 8.76
C PRO A 362 -32.81 22.81 10.05
N PRO A 363 -31.70 23.27 10.64
CA PRO A 363 -31.23 22.77 11.93
C PRO A 363 -32.27 23.03 13.03
N LYS A 364 -32.68 22.00 13.77
CA LYS A 364 -33.63 22.17 14.88
C LYS A 364 -32.98 22.77 16.13
N LYS A 365 -31.67 22.58 16.29
CA LYS A 365 -30.99 22.95 17.53
C LYS A 365 -30.42 24.37 17.44
N THR A 366 -31.09 25.29 18.12
CA THR A 366 -30.60 26.65 18.39
C THR A 366 -29.56 26.61 19.51
N ILE A 367 -28.45 27.32 19.33
CA ILE A 367 -27.38 27.43 20.34
C ILE A 367 -27.42 28.83 20.97
N LYS A 368 -27.17 28.93 22.28
CA LYS A 368 -27.02 30.21 22.98
C LYS A 368 -25.79 31.03 22.56
N TYR A 369 -24.79 30.40 21.95
CA TYR A 369 -23.53 31.03 21.57
C TYR A 369 -23.69 31.79 20.25
N ARG A 370 -23.38 33.09 20.27
CA ARG A 370 -23.62 34.01 19.14
C ARG A 370 -22.65 33.82 17.98
N ASP A 371 -21.53 33.15 18.18
CA ASP A 371 -20.48 32.98 17.18
C ASP A 371 -20.63 31.72 16.32
N TRP A 372 -21.67 30.93 16.57
CA TRP A 372 -21.96 29.74 15.77
C TRP A 372 -22.76 30.07 14.54
N TRP A 373 -22.39 29.41 13.44
CA TRP A 373 -23.17 29.37 12.22
C TRP A 373 -23.02 28.00 11.56
N SER A 374 -24.03 27.65 10.77
CA SER A 374 -24.01 26.46 9.95
C SER A 374 -24.37 26.78 8.51
N ILE A 375 -23.88 25.94 7.60
CA ILE A 375 -24.13 26.05 6.17
C ILE A 375 -24.54 24.67 5.70
N ILE A 376 -25.73 24.54 5.12
CA ILE A 376 -26.33 23.24 4.80
C ILE A 376 -26.79 23.24 3.35
N PRO A 377 -26.52 22.19 2.57
CA PRO A 377 -27.08 22.03 1.24
C PRO A 377 -28.61 22.16 1.26
N VAL A 378 -29.16 22.98 0.36
CA VAL A 378 -30.63 23.18 0.24
C VAL A 378 -31.34 21.92 -0.25
N SER A 379 -30.61 21.07 -0.97
CA SER A 379 -31.05 19.77 -1.44
C SER A 379 -29.99 18.73 -1.09
N PRO A 380 -30.39 17.45 -0.88
CA PRO A 380 -29.44 16.36 -0.78
C PRO A 380 -28.47 16.40 -1.95
N LYS A 381 -27.17 16.31 -1.66
CA LYS A 381 -26.17 16.28 -2.74
C LYS A 381 -26.36 15.01 -3.56
N PRO A 382 -26.21 15.07 -4.88
CA PRO A 382 -26.29 13.86 -5.69
C PRO A 382 -25.23 12.87 -5.22
N THR A 383 -25.61 11.60 -5.03
CA THR A 383 -24.71 10.51 -4.63
C THR A 383 -23.52 10.34 -5.58
N GLN A 384 -23.63 10.87 -6.80
CA GLN A 384 -22.60 10.87 -7.85
C GLN A 384 -21.79 12.17 -7.95
N SER A 385 -21.99 13.16 -7.07
CA SER A 385 -21.33 14.46 -7.21
C SER A 385 -19.80 14.32 -7.10
N ALA A 386 -19.14 14.49 -8.25
CA ALA A 386 -17.70 14.62 -8.50
C ALA A 386 -16.76 13.92 -7.51
N MET A 387 -16.61 12.61 -7.71
CA MET A 387 -15.63 11.81 -6.98
C MET A 387 -14.22 12.26 -7.35
N ALA A 388 -13.56 12.99 -6.45
CA ALA A 388 -12.17 12.63 -6.18
C ALA A 388 -12.27 11.25 -5.52
N PRO A 389 -11.75 10.16 -6.13
CA PRO A 389 -11.77 8.86 -5.47
C PRO A 389 -11.21 9.04 -4.07
N ASP A 390 -11.75 8.29 -3.11
CA ASP A 390 -11.30 8.27 -1.72
C ASP A 390 -9.89 7.62 -1.60
N LEU A 391 -8.94 8.20 -2.32
CA LEU A 391 -7.55 7.78 -2.39
C LEU A 391 -6.77 8.21 -1.15
N PHE A 392 -7.34 9.10 -0.33
CA PHE A 392 -6.63 9.80 0.73
C PHE A 392 -7.40 9.98 2.05
N SER A 393 -8.67 9.55 2.19
CA SER A 393 -9.37 9.65 3.50
C SER A 393 -9.02 8.49 4.44
N ARG A 394 -8.19 7.54 4.01
CA ARG A 394 -7.53 6.64 4.96
C ARG A 394 -6.44 7.43 5.68
N PRO A 395 -6.55 7.66 7.01
CA PRO A 395 -5.43 8.18 7.79
C PRO A 395 -4.21 7.32 7.50
N ALA A 396 -3.04 7.95 7.48
CA ALA A 396 -1.78 7.35 7.08
C ALA A 396 -1.32 6.25 8.05
N ASP A 397 -2.03 5.13 8.08
CA ASP A 397 -1.63 3.89 8.71
C ASP A 397 -0.62 3.21 7.78
N GLY A 398 0.55 3.85 7.66
CA GLY A 398 1.78 3.35 7.04
C GLY A 398 1.77 3.02 5.54
N THR A 399 0.60 2.94 4.89
CA THR A 399 0.44 2.35 3.55
C THR A 399 -0.53 3.08 2.61
N ALA A 400 -1.07 4.25 3.01
CA ALA A 400 -1.85 5.10 2.10
C ALA A 400 -1.05 5.42 0.82
N ALA A 401 -1.74 5.42 -0.33
CA ALA A 401 -1.19 5.41 -1.68
C ALA A 401 0.06 6.29 -1.82
N ARG A 402 1.24 5.66 -1.79
CA ARG A 402 2.50 6.38 -2.09
C ARG A 402 2.40 6.88 -3.52
N CYS A 403 3.02 8.03 -3.77
CA CYS A 403 3.05 8.68 -5.08
C CYS A 403 3.24 7.75 -6.31
N PRO A 404 3.98 6.61 -6.27
CA PRO A 404 4.04 5.73 -7.44
C PRO A 404 2.68 5.23 -7.99
N ALA A 405 1.63 5.11 -7.18
CA ALA A 405 0.35 4.54 -7.63
C ALA A 405 -0.52 5.53 -8.43
N LEU A 406 -0.35 6.84 -8.19
CA LEU A 406 -1.19 7.90 -8.77
C LEU A 406 -0.48 8.72 -9.84
N ASP A 407 0.78 8.42 -10.12
CA ASP A 407 1.53 9.11 -11.17
C ASP A 407 0.85 8.98 -12.53
N GLY A 408 0.67 10.11 -13.22
CA GLY A 408 0.00 10.19 -14.52
C GLY A 408 -1.52 10.09 -14.48
N GLN A 409 -2.14 9.84 -13.33
CA GLN A 409 -3.60 9.76 -13.23
C GLN A 409 -4.26 11.14 -13.31
N VAL A 410 -5.47 11.18 -13.84
CA VAL A 410 -6.32 12.37 -13.85
C VAL A 410 -7.35 12.26 -12.75
N LEU A 411 -7.34 13.20 -11.81
CA LEU A 411 -8.32 13.30 -10.73
C LEU A 411 -9.37 14.35 -11.09
N ALA A 412 -10.66 13.98 -11.04
CA ALA A 412 -11.75 14.93 -11.20
C ALA A 412 -12.14 15.52 -9.83
N VAL A 413 -12.33 16.84 -9.77
CA VAL A 413 -12.80 17.57 -8.58
C VAL A 413 -13.83 18.61 -9.04
N GLY A 414 -15.11 18.33 -8.82
CA GLY A 414 -16.19 19.03 -9.51
C GLY A 414 -16.12 18.77 -11.03
N GLU A 415 -16.21 19.84 -11.80
CA GLU A 415 -16.03 19.83 -13.27
C GLU A 415 -14.54 19.96 -13.68
N ASN A 416 -13.64 20.14 -12.71
CA ASN A 416 -12.23 20.37 -12.95
C ASN A 416 -11.46 19.06 -12.96
N GLN A 417 -10.41 18.98 -13.79
CA GLN A 417 -9.53 17.82 -13.87
C GLN A 417 -8.11 18.20 -13.46
N PHE A 418 -7.47 17.39 -12.63
CA PHE A 418 -6.09 17.57 -12.21
C PHE A 418 -5.25 16.38 -12.68
N GLN A 419 -4.18 16.63 -13.43
CA GLN A 419 -3.19 15.61 -13.71
C GLN A 419 -2.20 15.52 -12.54
N VAL A 420 -2.21 14.37 -11.88
CA VAL A 420 -1.25 14.06 -10.81
C VAL A 420 0.05 13.60 -11.46
N ASN A 421 1.13 14.24 -11.07
CA ASN A 421 2.48 13.87 -11.43
C ASN A 421 3.26 13.67 -10.12
N CYS A 422 3.87 12.53 -9.99
CA CYS A 422 4.68 12.16 -8.85
C CYS A 422 6.14 12.29 -9.20
N ARG A 423 6.93 12.86 -8.29
CA ARG A 423 8.38 13.07 -8.47
C ARG A 423 8.78 14.01 -9.61
N ASN A 424 7.82 14.62 -10.30
CA ASN A 424 8.07 15.73 -11.21
C ASN A 424 7.77 17.02 -10.46
N MET A 425 8.67 18.00 -10.53
CA MET A 425 8.31 19.40 -10.25
C MET A 425 8.01 20.08 -11.58
N TYR A 426 7.10 21.04 -11.57
CA TYR A 426 7.16 22.15 -12.52
C TYR A 426 8.01 23.25 -11.86
N GLY A 427 8.68 24.08 -12.65
CA GLY A 427 9.28 25.27 -12.07
C GLY A 427 8.12 26.11 -11.56
N VAL A 428 8.13 26.46 -10.28
CA VAL A 428 7.11 27.33 -9.72
C VAL A 428 7.79 28.64 -9.38
N ARG A 429 7.34 29.74 -10.00
CA ARG A 429 7.72 31.07 -9.53
C ARG A 429 6.89 31.35 -8.29
N TYR A 430 7.55 31.40 -7.13
CA TYR A 430 6.95 31.78 -5.85
C TYR A 430 5.77 30.88 -5.42
N PRO A 431 6.01 29.62 -5.03
CA PRO A 431 4.95 28.78 -4.47
C PRO A 431 4.36 29.46 -3.23
N TYR A 432 3.05 29.68 -3.24
CA TYR A 432 2.36 30.20 -2.06
C TYR A 432 2.07 29.04 -1.11
N GLN A 433 2.71 29.01 0.05
CA GLN A 433 2.42 28.02 1.08
C GLN A 433 1.02 28.26 1.64
N ALA A 434 0.12 27.33 1.39
CA ALA A 434 -1.22 27.36 1.93
C ALA A 434 -1.18 27.03 3.43
N PRO A 435 -1.63 27.94 4.31
CA PRO A 435 -1.64 27.67 5.74
C PRO A 435 -2.62 26.54 6.06
N MET A 436 -2.17 25.60 6.90
CA MET A 436 -3.04 24.68 7.66
C MET A 436 -3.84 23.64 6.85
N VAL A 437 -3.46 23.37 5.60
CA VAL A 437 -4.00 22.27 4.81
C VAL A 437 -3.34 20.96 5.24
N LYS A 438 -4.13 20.00 5.72
CA LYS A 438 -3.61 18.75 6.31
C LYS A 438 -3.50 17.58 5.33
N ASP A 439 -4.25 17.63 4.25
CA ASP A 439 -4.29 16.56 3.26
C ASP A 439 -4.30 17.11 1.82
N PHE A 440 -3.95 16.24 0.87
CA PHE A 440 -3.86 16.61 -0.54
C PHE A 440 -5.21 17.02 -1.13
N ARG A 441 -6.32 16.46 -0.63
CA ARG A 441 -7.67 16.78 -1.12
C ARG A 441 -8.03 18.22 -0.78
N GLN A 442 -7.81 18.63 0.46
CA GLN A 442 -7.97 20.02 0.90
C GLN A 442 -7.11 20.97 0.06
N CYS A 443 -5.91 20.54 -0.34
CA CYS A 443 -5.02 21.32 -1.19
C CYS A 443 -5.63 21.55 -2.59
N LEU A 444 -6.14 20.50 -3.23
CA LEU A 444 -6.82 20.60 -4.53
C LEU A 444 -8.05 21.53 -4.46
N VAL A 445 -8.89 21.35 -3.44
CA VAL A 445 -10.07 22.19 -3.22
C VAL A 445 -9.68 23.65 -3.00
N LEU A 446 -8.62 23.89 -2.22
CA LEU A 446 -8.14 25.24 -1.97
C LEU A 446 -7.74 25.93 -3.27
N CYS A 447 -7.05 25.20 -4.16
CA CYS A 447 -6.72 25.71 -5.49
C CYS A 447 -7.97 26.08 -6.29
N LEU A 448 -9.00 25.23 -6.30
CA LEU A 448 -10.26 25.55 -6.99
C LEU A 448 -11.00 26.76 -6.40
N SER A 449 -10.84 27.01 -5.11
CA SER A 449 -11.47 28.17 -4.45
C SER A 449 -10.72 29.49 -4.71
N LEU A 450 -9.50 29.44 -5.25
CA LEU A 450 -8.64 30.60 -5.44
C LEU A 450 -8.50 30.93 -6.93
N GLN A 451 -8.95 32.14 -7.29
CA GLN A 451 -8.86 32.62 -8.66
C GLN A 451 -7.40 32.67 -9.13
N GLY A 452 -7.11 32.04 -10.28
CA GLY A 452 -5.79 31.99 -10.89
C GLY A 452 -4.87 30.86 -10.40
N CYS A 453 -5.34 29.99 -9.51
CA CYS A 453 -4.57 28.79 -9.16
C CYS A 453 -4.63 27.77 -10.30
N HIS A 454 -3.45 27.35 -10.78
CA HIS A 454 -3.28 26.39 -11.87
C HIS A 454 -2.85 25.00 -11.38
N GLY A 455 -2.52 24.84 -10.10
CA GLY A 455 -2.10 23.55 -9.56
C GLY A 455 -1.64 23.63 -8.12
N VAL A 456 -1.28 22.48 -7.58
CA VAL A 456 -0.83 22.34 -6.21
C VAL A 456 0.33 21.37 -6.09
N GLY A 457 1.29 21.72 -5.24
CA GLY A 457 2.27 20.79 -4.69
C GLY A 457 1.85 20.40 -3.28
N PHE A 458 1.96 19.13 -2.92
CA PHE A 458 1.69 18.66 -1.56
C PHE A 458 2.80 17.72 -1.10
N SER A 459 3.33 17.98 0.08
CA SER A 459 4.45 17.23 0.65
C SER A 459 4.31 17.09 2.16
N SER A 460 5.31 16.52 2.82
CA SER A 460 5.40 16.53 4.29
C SER A 460 5.42 17.94 4.88
N TYR A 461 5.77 18.96 4.09
CA TYR A 461 5.77 20.36 4.52
C TYR A 461 4.41 21.05 4.34
N GLY A 462 3.40 20.34 3.83
CA GLY A 462 2.06 20.87 3.59
C GLY A 462 1.78 21.16 2.12
N CYS A 463 0.83 22.06 1.91
CA CYS A 463 0.27 22.42 0.60
C CYS A 463 0.89 23.70 0.05
N SER A 464 1.26 23.69 -1.23
CA SER A 464 1.78 24.83 -1.97
C SER A 464 0.91 25.07 -3.20
N LEU A 465 0.44 26.30 -3.39
CA LEU A 465 -0.37 26.69 -4.54
C LEU A 465 0.51 27.21 -5.68
N ILE A 466 0.13 26.87 -6.91
CA ILE A 466 0.85 27.20 -8.14
C ILE A 466 -0.03 28.14 -8.96
N TYR A 467 0.36 29.41 -9.05
CA TYR A 467 -0.35 30.43 -9.85
C TYR A 467 0.29 30.64 -11.22
N GLU A 468 1.56 30.30 -11.41
CA GLU A 468 2.26 30.40 -12.69
C GLU A 468 3.09 29.12 -12.91
N PRO A 469 2.66 28.22 -13.80
CA PRO A 469 3.47 27.07 -14.16
C PRO A 469 4.63 27.51 -15.05
N ILE A 470 5.87 27.17 -14.68
CA ILE A 470 7.01 27.27 -15.57
C ILE A 470 7.24 25.88 -16.17
N ALA A 471 7.16 25.79 -17.49
CA ALA A 471 7.60 24.60 -18.21
C ALA A 471 9.09 24.38 -17.92
N LEU A 472 9.41 23.26 -17.25
CA LEU A 472 10.82 22.89 -17.08
C LEU A 472 11.35 22.33 -18.40
N ASP A 473 12.56 22.75 -18.78
CA ASP A 473 13.31 22.11 -19.86
C ASP A 473 13.50 20.62 -19.50
N ALA A 474 13.31 19.74 -20.49
CA ALA A 474 13.49 18.29 -20.41
C ALA A 474 14.86 17.86 -19.85
N LYS A 475 15.85 18.77 -19.85
CA LYS A 475 17.20 18.56 -19.29
C LYS A 475 17.30 18.76 -17.77
N SER A 476 16.25 19.21 -17.09
CA SER A 476 16.28 19.48 -15.65
C SER A 476 16.44 18.18 -14.83
N PRO A 477 17.42 18.05 -13.92
CA PRO A 477 17.70 16.80 -13.23
C PRO A 477 16.55 16.38 -12.30
N LYS A 478 16.05 15.14 -12.49
CA LYS A 478 14.92 14.55 -11.73
C LYS A 478 15.26 14.13 -10.29
N SER A 479 16.53 14.19 -9.87
CA SER A 479 17.04 13.41 -8.74
C SER A 479 17.12 14.11 -7.38
N MET A 480 16.61 15.33 -7.21
CA MET A 480 16.85 16.10 -5.98
C MET A 480 15.80 15.96 -4.86
N PHE A 481 14.74 15.16 -5.02
CA PHE A 481 13.58 15.28 -4.12
C PHE A 481 13.06 13.97 -3.51
N SER A 482 12.59 14.12 -2.26
CA SER A 482 12.02 13.07 -1.42
C SER A 482 10.87 12.34 -2.10
N SER A 483 10.81 11.01 -1.93
CA SER A 483 9.86 10.09 -2.54
C SER A 483 8.37 10.30 -2.16
N SER A 484 8.04 11.30 -1.34
CA SER A 484 6.73 11.51 -0.71
C SER A 484 5.99 12.78 -1.15
N SER A 485 6.39 13.45 -2.23
CA SER A 485 5.74 14.67 -2.74
C SER A 485 4.80 14.39 -3.92
N TYR A 486 3.60 15.01 -3.88
CA TYR A 486 2.59 15.00 -4.93
C TYR A 486 2.56 16.35 -5.64
N LEU A 487 2.35 16.34 -6.95
CA LEU A 487 2.09 17.53 -7.74
C LEU A 487 0.83 17.28 -8.57
N ALA A 488 -0.13 18.18 -8.51
CA ALA A 488 -1.34 18.11 -9.33
C ALA A 488 -1.50 19.42 -10.09
N MET A 489 -1.54 19.33 -11.41
CA MET A 489 -1.79 20.49 -12.28
C MET A 489 -3.20 20.44 -12.82
N LEU A 490 -3.90 21.55 -12.73
CA LEU A 490 -5.21 21.74 -13.34
C LEU A 490 -5.07 21.63 -14.86
N ARG A 491 -5.82 20.71 -15.46
CA ARG A 491 -6.04 20.65 -16.89
C ARG A 491 -7.18 21.63 -17.18
N VAL A 492 -6.82 22.79 -17.70
CA VAL A 492 -7.75 23.80 -18.21
C VAL A 492 -8.25 23.38 -19.58
#